data_AF-A0A2X1NDN3-F1
#
_entry.id   AF-A0A2X1NDN3-F1
#
_cell.length_a   1.000
_cell.length_b   1.000
_cell.length_c   1.000
_cell.angle_alpha   90.00
_cell.angle_beta   90.00
_cell.angle_gamma   90.00
#
_symmetry.space_group_name_H-M   'P 1'
#
loop_
_entity.id
_entity.type
_entity.pdbx_description
1 polymer ?
#
loop_
_entity_poly.entity_id
_entity_poly.type
_entity_poly.pdbx_seq_one_letter_code
_entity_poly.pdbx_strand_id
1 'polypeptide(L)'
;MANLSGYNFAYLDEQTKRMIRRAILKAVAIPGYQVPFGGREMPMPYGWGTGGIQLTASVIGESDVLKVIDQGADDTTNAVSIRNFFKRVTGVNTTERTDNATLIQTRHRIPETPLTEDQIIIFQVPIPEPLRFIEPRETETRTMHALEEYGVMQVKLYEDIRPLRSYRHHLCLSGEGERALRHGPVADPEIR
;
A
#
# COMPACT_ATOMS: atom_id res chain seq x y z
N MET A 1 -3.73 -19.92 -21.02
CA MET A 1 -3.12 -21.23 -20.71
C MET A 1 -3.37 -21.51 -19.23
N ALA A 2 -3.90 -22.69 -18.88
CA ALA A 2 -4.25 -23.03 -17.50
C ALA A 2 -3.01 -23.16 -16.59
N ASN A 3 -3.18 -22.90 -15.29
CA ASN A 3 -2.15 -23.04 -14.26
C ASN A 3 -1.69 -24.51 -14.12
N LEU A 4 -0.47 -24.82 -14.56
CA LEU A 4 0.13 -26.18 -14.55
C LEU A 4 1.04 -26.42 -13.33
N SER A 5 1.05 -25.53 -12.35
CA SER A 5 2.02 -25.57 -11.25
C SER A 5 1.69 -26.54 -10.12
N GLY A 6 0.47 -27.09 -10.08
CA GLY A 6 -0.03 -27.91 -8.96
C GLY A 6 -0.43 -27.12 -7.71
N TYR A 7 -0.19 -25.80 -7.69
CA TYR A 7 -0.69 -24.90 -6.65
C TYR A 7 -2.07 -24.34 -7.03
N ASN A 8 -2.81 -23.83 -6.04
CA ASN A 8 -4.00 -23.03 -6.31
C ASN A 8 -3.64 -21.83 -7.20
N PHE A 9 -4.61 -21.31 -7.96
CA PHE A 9 -4.40 -20.10 -8.76
C PHE A 9 -3.84 -18.98 -7.88
N ALA A 10 -2.77 -18.32 -8.33
CA ALA A 10 -2.07 -17.28 -7.56
C ALA A 10 -1.52 -17.76 -6.20
N TYR A 11 -1.19 -19.04 -6.06
CA TYR A 11 -0.55 -19.70 -4.91
C TYR A 11 -1.39 -19.80 -3.63
N LEU A 12 -2.03 -18.71 -3.19
CA LEU A 12 -2.81 -18.68 -1.95
C LEU A 12 -4.08 -19.52 -2.03
N ASP A 13 -4.46 -20.15 -0.91
CA ASP A 13 -5.77 -20.78 -0.78
C ASP A 13 -6.92 -19.75 -0.76
N GLU A 14 -8.14 -20.20 -1.04
CA GLU A 14 -9.31 -19.31 -1.12
C GLU A 14 -9.72 -18.72 0.23
N GLN A 15 -9.41 -19.36 1.36
CA GLN A 15 -9.71 -18.82 2.68
C GLN A 15 -8.82 -17.59 2.96
N THR A 16 -7.54 -17.69 2.65
CA THR A 16 -6.55 -16.62 2.79
C THR A 16 -6.90 -15.46 1.87
N LYS A 17 -7.19 -15.72 0.57
CA LYS A 17 -7.66 -14.67 -0.35
C LYS A 17 -8.92 -13.99 0.14
N ARG A 18 -9.93 -14.74 0.61
CA ARG A 18 -11.18 -14.19 1.13
C ARG A 18 -10.94 -13.30 2.35
N MET A 19 -10.00 -13.66 3.23
CA MET A 19 -9.64 -12.82 4.37
C MET A 19 -8.95 -11.52 3.93
N ILE A 20 -7.99 -11.59 3.00
CA ILE A 20 -7.31 -10.41 2.45
C ILE A 20 -8.31 -9.50 1.73
N ARG A 21 -9.21 -10.06 0.90
CA ARG A 21 -10.27 -9.28 0.21
C ARG A 21 -11.15 -8.50 1.18
N ARG A 22 -11.52 -9.07 2.33
CA ARG A 22 -12.25 -8.32 3.38
C ARG A 22 -11.41 -7.19 3.98
N ALA A 23 -10.11 -7.40 4.17
CA ALA A 23 -9.21 -6.36 4.66
C ALA A 23 -9.08 -5.22 3.63
N ILE A 24 -8.95 -5.55 2.34
CA ILE A 24 -8.94 -4.57 1.24
C ILE A 24 -10.23 -3.74 1.24
N LEU A 25 -11.41 -4.38 1.32
CA LEU A 25 -12.68 -3.65 1.34
C LEU A 25 -12.79 -2.70 2.54
N LYS A 26 -12.27 -3.09 3.71
CA LYS A 26 -12.18 -2.19 4.88
C LYS A 26 -11.22 -1.02 4.64
N ALA A 27 -10.06 -1.28 4.03
CA ALA A 27 -9.06 -0.25 3.75
C ALA A 27 -9.56 0.78 2.72
N VAL A 28 -10.35 0.33 1.74
CA VAL A 28 -11.03 1.23 0.79
C VAL A 28 -12.09 2.07 1.49
N ALA A 29 -12.85 1.48 2.42
CA ALA A 29 -13.89 2.19 3.18
C ALA A 29 -13.33 3.16 4.23
N ILE A 30 -12.08 2.98 4.67
CA ILE A 30 -11.41 3.83 5.66
C ILE A 30 -10.04 4.26 5.11
N PRO A 31 -9.98 5.20 4.16
CA PRO A 31 -8.76 5.57 3.47
C PRO A 31 -7.66 6.02 4.44
N GLY A 32 -6.46 5.42 4.33
CA GLY A 32 -5.31 5.75 5.18
C GLY A 32 -5.24 4.98 6.50
N TYR A 33 -6.30 4.28 6.91
CA TYR A 33 -6.25 3.40 8.07
C TYR A 33 -5.48 2.11 7.78
N GLN A 34 -4.57 1.75 8.68
CA GLN A 34 -3.75 0.55 8.60
C GLN A 34 -4.55 -0.70 9.03
N VAL A 35 -5.29 -1.31 8.11
CA VAL A 35 -6.10 -2.51 8.41
C VAL A 35 -5.19 -3.72 8.67
N PRO A 36 -5.22 -4.32 9.88
CA PRO A 36 -4.47 -5.54 10.14
C PRO A 36 -5.09 -6.72 9.39
N PHE A 37 -4.24 -7.60 8.85
CA PHE A 37 -4.67 -8.85 8.25
C PHE A 37 -3.69 -9.99 8.60
N GLY A 38 -4.20 -11.22 8.66
CA GLY A 38 -3.42 -12.41 9.03
C GLY A 38 -2.58 -12.92 7.87
N GLY A 39 -1.47 -12.24 7.58
CA GLY A 39 -0.55 -12.63 6.51
C GLY A 39 -0.03 -14.06 6.66
N ARG A 40 0.32 -14.67 5.53
CA ARG A 40 0.94 -16.01 5.46
C ARG A 40 2.40 -15.91 5.05
N GLU A 41 3.15 -16.96 5.39
CA GLU A 41 4.47 -17.17 4.83
C GLU A 41 4.36 -17.33 3.31
N MET A 42 5.29 -16.70 2.60
CA MET A 42 5.37 -16.71 1.14
C MET A 42 6.71 -17.33 0.73
N PRO A 43 6.86 -17.83 -0.51
CA PRO A 43 8.13 -18.36 -1.01
C PRO A 43 9.20 -17.29 -1.27
N MET A 44 9.04 -16.09 -0.68
CA MET A 44 9.98 -14.97 -0.69
C MET A 44 10.27 -14.58 0.77
N PRO A 45 11.51 -14.23 1.12
CA PRO A 45 11.83 -13.83 2.49
C PRO A 45 11.03 -12.61 2.94
N TYR A 46 10.77 -12.49 4.24
CA TYR A 46 10.21 -11.26 4.81
C TYR A 46 11.07 -10.05 4.44
N GLY A 47 10.42 -8.92 4.13
CA GLY A 47 11.09 -7.72 3.62
C GLY A 47 11.24 -7.65 2.09
N TRP A 48 10.97 -8.76 1.37
CA TRP A 48 10.99 -8.81 -0.10
C TRP A 48 9.61 -8.59 -0.73
N GLY A 49 8.76 -7.81 -0.07
CA GLY A 49 7.46 -7.41 -0.64
C GLY A 49 6.32 -8.42 -0.46
N THR A 50 6.42 -9.34 0.52
CA THR A 50 5.42 -10.40 0.76
C THR A 50 3.99 -9.89 0.95
N GLY A 51 3.81 -8.71 1.56
CA GLY A 51 2.49 -8.06 1.67
C GLY A 51 1.91 -7.69 0.30
N GLY A 52 2.72 -7.08 -0.58
CA GLY A 52 2.33 -6.76 -1.94
C GLY A 52 2.01 -8.01 -2.77
N ILE A 53 2.80 -9.08 -2.62
CA ILE A 53 2.54 -10.36 -3.30
C ILE A 53 1.20 -10.96 -2.85
N GLN A 54 0.89 -10.92 -1.55
CA GLN A 54 -0.39 -11.42 -1.03
C GLN A 54 -1.59 -10.61 -1.51
N LEU A 55 -1.45 -9.29 -1.62
CA LEU A 55 -2.47 -8.42 -2.20
C LEU A 55 -2.69 -8.76 -3.68
N THR A 56 -1.62 -8.78 -4.48
CA THR A 56 -1.67 -9.13 -5.91
C THR A 56 -2.33 -10.50 -6.11
N ALA A 57 -1.93 -11.51 -5.35
CA ALA A 57 -2.50 -12.86 -5.41
C ALA A 57 -3.99 -12.93 -5.05
N SER A 58 -4.49 -11.96 -4.28
CA SER A 58 -5.89 -11.91 -3.85
C SER A 58 -6.79 -11.14 -4.82
N VAL A 59 -6.23 -10.25 -5.65
CA VAL A 59 -6.99 -9.42 -6.59
C VAL A 59 -6.83 -9.86 -8.05
N ILE A 60 -5.70 -10.45 -8.43
CA ILE A 60 -5.41 -10.83 -9.81
C ILE A 60 -6.42 -11.89 -10.32
N GLY A 61 -6.87 -11.71 -11.56
CA GLY A 61 -7.69 -12.63 -12.34
C GLY A 61 -6.95 -13.16 -13.57
N GLU A 62 -7.55 -14.13 -14.26
CA GLU A 62 -6.93 -14.80 -15.42
C GLU A 62 -6.75 -13.88 -16.64
N SER A 63 -7.60 -12.85 -16.76
CA SER A 63 -7.59 -11.89 -17.86
C SER A 63 -6.69 -10.67 -17.62
N ASP A 64 -6.09 -10.55 -16.43
CA ASP A 64 -5.25 -9.42 -16.10
C ASP A 64 -3.98 -9.36 -16.96
N VAL A 65 -3.36 -8.19 -17.00
CA VAL A 65 -2.01 -7.98 -17.53
C VAL A 65 -1.17 -7.38 -16.41
N LEU A 66 -0.26 -8.19 -15.87
CA LEU A 66 0.54 -7.83 -14.71
C LEU A 66 1.83 -7.10 -15.12
N LYS A 67 2.04 -5.90 -14.59
CA LYS A 67 3.34 -5.20 -14.56
C LYS A 67 3.93 -5.27 -13.16
N VAL A 68 5.22 -5.54 -13.06
CA VAL A 68 5.95 -5.56 -11.78
C VAL A 68 7.22 -4.73 -11.90
N ILE A 69 7.38 -3.74 -11.02
CA ILE A 69 8.53 -2.84 -11.00
C ILE A 69 9.13 -2.74 -9.60
N ASP A 70 10.45 -2.57 -9.52
CA ASP A 70 11.18 -2.22 -8.30
C ASP A 70 12.19 -1.12 -8.67
N GLN A 71 12.24 -0.05 -7.87
CA GLN A 71 12.96 1.20 -8.21
C GLN A 71 12.55 1.83 -9.55
N GLY A 72 11.36 1.48 -10.07
CA GLY A 72 10.85 1.96 -11.35
C GLY A 72 11.25 1.12 -12.57
N ALA A 73 12.01 0.04 -12.36
CA ALA A 73 12.50 -0.83 -13.42
C ALA A 73 11.91 -2.26 -13.32
N ASP A 74 11.57 -2.83 -14.46
CA ASP A 74 10.97 -4.16 -14.61
C ASP A 74 12.00 -5.30 -14.54
N ASP A 75 13.28 -5.01 -14.78
CA ASP A 75 14.37 -5.98 -14.93
C ASP A 75 15.23 -6.17 -13.68
N THR A 76 14.91 -5.47 -12.59
CA THR A 76 15.53 -5.69 -11.28
C THR A 76 15.28 -7.11 -10.76
N THR A 77 16.22 -7.64 -9.99
CA THR A 77 16.15 -9.02 -9.46
C THR A 77 14.84 -9.32 -8.75
N ASN A 78 14.35 -8.38 -7.94
CA ASN A 78 13.11 -8.56 -7.19
C ASN A 78 11.87 -8.48 -8.12
N ALA A 79 11.83 -7.52 -9.05
CA ALA A 79 10.72 -7.41 -10.00
C ALA A 79 10.61 -8.65 -10.91
N VAL A 80 11.74 -9.11 -11.44
CA VAL A 80 11.83 -10.34 -12.25
C VAL A 80 11.38 -11.56 -11.44
N SER A 81 11.84 -11.70 -10.20
CA SER A 81 11.47 -12.80 -9.31
C SER A 81 9.96 -12.86 -9.07
N ILE A 82 9.35 -11.73 -8.69
CA ILE A 82 7.91 -11.63 -8.42
C ILE A 82 7.10 -11.86 -9.70
N ARG A 83 7.49 -11.25 -10.83
CA ARG A 83 6.81 -11.44 -12.11
C ARG A 83 6.85 -12.90 -12.54
N ASN A 84 8.00 -13.56 -12.45
CA ASN A 84 8.15 -14.97 -12.81
C ASN A 84 7.38 -15.89 -11.86
N PHE A 85 7.32 -15.56 -10.57
CA PHE A 85 6.46 -16.25 -9.62
C PHE A 85 5.00 -16.21 -10.08
N PHE A 86 4.44 -15.03 -10.36
CA PHE A 86 3.05 -14.93 -10.82
C PHE A 86 2.82 -15.59 -12.17
N LYS A 87 3.71 -15.42 -13.15
CA LYS A 87 3.64 -16.17 -14.42
C LYS A 87 3.51 -17.67 -14.19
N ARG A 88 4.28 -18.23 -13.26
CA ARG A 88 4.27 -19.65 -12.94
C ARG A 88 2.96 -20.10 -12.27
N VAL A 89 2.43 -19.33 -11.32
CA VAL A 89 1.26 -19.75 -10.51
C VAL A 89 -0.09 -19.23 -11.01
N THR A 90 -0.11 -18.41 -12.06
CA THR A 90 -1.34 -17.89 -12.68
C THR A 90 -1.40 -18.10 -14.19
N GLY A 91 -0.26 -18.08 -14.89
CA GLY A 91 -0.24 -18.05 -16.36
C GLY A 91 -0.70 -16.72 -16.97
N VAL A 92 -0.83 -15.67 -16.15
CA VAL A 92 -1.30 -14.33 -16.57
C VAL A 92 -0.34 -13.68 -17.57
N ASN A 93 -0.89 -12.84 -18.45
CA ASN A 93 -0.07 -12.01 -19.32
C ASN A 93 0.72 -10.99 -18.50
N THR A 94 1.90 -10.61 -18.99
CA THR A 94 2.71 -9.58 -18.33
C THR A 94 3.20 -8.55 -19.33
N THR A 95 3.36 -7.32 -18.88
CA THR A 95 3.83 -6.20 -19.70
C THR A 95 4.89 -5.39 -18.95
N GLU A 96 5.75 -4.73 -19.70
CA GLU A 96 6.66 -3.68 -19.19
C GLU A 96 6.11 -2.28 -19.48
N ARG A 97 4.99 -2.17 -20.21
CA ARG A 97 4.36 -0.89 -20.52
C ARG A 97 3.23 -0.59 -19.54
N THR A 98 3.26 0.59 -18.92
CA THR A 98 2.28 1.01 -17.91
C THR A 98 0.86 1.12 -18.47
N ASP A 99 0.71 1.64 -19.69
CA ASP A 99 -0.56 1.82 -20.40
C ASP A 99 -1.28 0.49 -20.70
N ASN A 100 -0.54 -0.61 -20.79
CA ASN A 100 -1.09 -1.93 -21.10
C ASN A 100 -1.35 -2.79 -19.85
N ALA A 101 -1.00 -2.32 -18.66
CA ALA A 101 -1.17 -3.10 -17.43
C ALA A 101 -2.60 -2.90 -16.88
N THR A 102 -3.21 -3.96 -16.35
CA THR A 102 -4.42 -3.83 -15.52
C THR A 102 -4.05 -3.81 -14.04
N LEU A 103 -2.95 -4.49 -13.69
CA LEU A 103 -2.44 -4.61 -12.33
C LEU A 103 -0.94 -4.27 -12.30
N ILE A 104 -0.55 -3.34 -11.43
CA ILE A 104 0.83 -2.87 -11.29
C ILE A 104 1.30 -3.12 -9.86
N GLN A 105 2.21 -4.06 -9.65
CA GLN A 105 2.88 -4.22 -8.35
C GLN A 105 4.20 -3.45 -8.36
N THR A 106 4.37 -2.53 -7.41
CA THR A 106 5.52 -1.64 -7.37
C THR A 106 6.22 -1.61 -6.02
N ARG A 107 7.53 -1.39 -6.05
CA ARG A 107 8.32 -0.98 -4.89
C ARG A 107 9.00 0.36 -5.17
N HIS A 108 8.73 1.33 -4.29
CA HIS A 108 9.33 2.68 -4.22
C HIS A 108 9.00 3.68 -5.34
N ARG A 109 8.34 3.29 -6.44
CA ARG A 109 8.02 4.23 -7.53
C ARG A 109 6.56 4.19 -7.95
N ILE A 110 6.04 5.35 -8.30
CA ILE A 110 4.85 5.48 -9.14
C ILE A 110 5.37 5.65 -10.58
N PRO A 111 4.77 4.97 -11.59
CA PRO A 111 5.10 5.24 -12.99
C PRO A 111 4.92 6.71 -13.36
N GLU A 112 5.75 7.22 -14.27
CA GLU A 112 5.60 8.59 -14.78
C GLU A 112 4.44 8.70 -15.78
N THR A 113 4.18 7.63 -16.53
CA THR A 113 2.94 7.50 -17.31
C THR A 113 1.74 7.58 -16.37
N PRO A 114 0.81 8.51 -16.58
CA PRO A 114 -0.41 8.61 -15.78
C PRO A 114 -1.19 7.30 -15.79
N LEU A 115 -1.72 6.93 -14.62
CA LEU A 115 -2.60 5.77 -14.50
C LEU A 115 -3.99 6.13 -15.04
N THR A 116 -4.67 5.13 -15.57
CA THR A 116 -6.04 5.25 -16.07
C THR A 116 -7.05 4.64 -15.09
N GLU A 117 -8.33 4.84 -15.38
CA GLU A 117 -9.41 4.12 -14.71
C GLU A 117 -9.19 2.60 -14.80
N ASP A 118 -9.74 1.88 -13.83
CA ASP A 118 -9.64 0.42 -13.64
C ASP A 118 -8.24 -0.17 -13.41
N GLN A 119 -7.17 0.62 -13.55
CA GLN A 119 -5.83 0.17 -13.17
C GLN A 119 -5.67 0.12 -11.66
N ILE A 120 -5.18 -1.00 -11.16
CA ILE A 120 -4.87 -1.17 -9.73
C ILE A 120 -3.36 -1.12 -9.55
N ILE A 121 -2.89 -0.19 -8.72
CA ILE A 121 -1.48 -0.12 -8.28
C ILE A 121 -1.33 -0.61 -6.85
N ILE A 122 -0.39 -1.53 -6.62
CA ILE A 122 -0.12 -2.19 -5.34
C ILE A 122 1.30 -1.85 -4.89
N PHE A 123 1.40 -1.12 -3.77
CA PHE A 123 2.68 -0.73 -3.19
C PHE A 123 3.21 -1.78 -2.22
N GLN A 124 4.49 -2.12 -2.35
CA GLN A 124 5.24 -2.86 -1.33
C GLN A 124 5.67 -1.90 -0.22
N VAL A 125 5.12 -2.09 0.98
CA VAL A 125 5.32 -1.21 2.13
C VAL A 125 6.13 -1.94 3.21
N PRO A 126 7.39 -1.55 3.47
CA PRO A 126 8.20 -2.21 4.50
C PRO A 126 7.80 -1.82 5.93
N ILE A 127 7.40 -0.58 6.14
CA ILE A 127 6.93 -0.05 7.43
C ILE A 127 5.64 0.71 7.12
N PRO A 128 4.46 0.18 7.53
CA PRO A 128 3.18 0.81 7.24
C PRO A 128 2.89 2.00 8.15
N GLU A 129 3.46 2.01 9.34
CA GLU A 129 3.20 3.02 10.38
C GLU A 129 4.00 4.30 10.13
N PRO A 130 3.37 5.42 9.72
CA PRO A 130 4.07 6.69 9.48
C PRO A 130 4.73 7.25 10.74
N LEU A 131 4.18 7.01 11.93
CA LEU A 131 4.71 7.49 13.21
C LEU A 131 5.85 6.60 13.74
N ARG A 132 6.22 5.51 13.08
CA ARG A 132 7.11 4.47 13.64
C ARG A 132 8.47 5.01 14.09
N PHE A 133 8.98 6.03 13.42
CA PHE A 133 10.28 6.64 13.72
C PHE A 133 10.21 7.71 14.83
N ILE A 134 9.00 8.10 15.24
CA ILE A 134 8.72 9.02 16.35
C ILE A 134 8.33 8.20 17.59
N GLU A 135 7.39 7.26 17.42
CA GLU A 135 6.91 6.36 18.46
C GLU A 135 7.03 4.89 17.99
N PRO A 136 7.95 4.11 18.57
CA PRO A 136 8.20 2.73 18.14
C PRO A 136 7.14 1.73 18.59
N ARG A 137 6.23 2.07 19.51
CA ARG A 137 5.22 1.14 20.05
C ARG A 137 3.91 1.22 19.28
N GLU A 138 3.47 0.08 18.77
CA GLU A 138 2.18 -0.06 18.08
C GLU A 138 0.97 0.30 18.96
N THR A 139 1.03 0.03 20.27
CA THR A 139 -0.06 0.36 21.20
C THR A 139 -0.30 1.86 21.27
N GLU A 140 0.77 2.64 21.24
CA GLU A 140 0.73 4.10 21.29
C GLU A 140 0.31 4.66 19.94
N THR A 141 0.97 4.27 18.83
CA THR A 141 0.63 4.82 17.50
C THR A 141 -0.81 4.51 17.09
N ARG A 142 -1.35 3.35 17.48
CA ARG A 142 -2.77 3.03 17.27
C ARG A 142 -3.70 3.96 18.05
N THR A 143 -3.34 4.34 19.28
CA THR A 143 -4.11 5.30 20.09
C THR A 143 -4.05 6.70 19.46
N MET A 144 -2.86 7.11 19.02
CA MET A 144 -2.67 8.39 18.33
C MET A 144 -3.49 8.47 17.04
N HIS A 145 -3.54 7.39 16.24
CA HIS A 145 -4.39 7.32 15.07
C HIS A 145 -5.89 7.41 15.42
N ALA A 146 -6.31 6.77 16.52
CA ALA A 146 -7.71 6.80 16.96
C ALA A 146 -8.15 8.18 17.48
N LEU A 147 -7.22 8.99 17.99
CA LEU A 147 -7.46 10.32 18.55
C LEU A 147 -7.00 11.47 17.63
N GLU A 148 -6.53 11.16 16.41
CA GLU A 148 -5.95 12.11 15.47
C GLU A 148 -4.77 12.94 16.02
N GLU A 149 -3.96 12.35 16.92
CA GLU A 149 -2.84 13.02 17.59
C GLU A 149 -1.57 13.08 16.71
N TYR A 150 -1.64 13.80 15.59
CA TYR A 150 -0.53 13.94 14.64
C TYR A 150 0.40 15.13 14.89
N GLY A 151 0.22 15.86 15.99
CA GLY A 151 1.01 17.06 16.31
C GLY A 151 2.53 16.79 16.36
N VAL A 152 2.93 15.60 16.82
CA VAL A 152 4.35 15.18 16.84
C VAL A 152 4.99 15.13 15.46
N MET A 153 4.20 14.91 14.40
CA MET A 153 4.70 14.91 13.03
C MET A 153 5.11 16.32 12.60
N GLN A 154 4.35 17.34 13.01
CA GLN A 154 4.66 18.75 12.71
C GLN A 154 5.93 19.20 13.44
N VAL A 155 6.08 18.76 14.70
CA VAL A 155 7.30 19.01 15.48
C VAL A 155 8.51 18.41 14.76
N LYS A 156 8.43 17.14 14.39
CA LYS A 156 9.50 16.46 13.64
C LYS A 156 9.81 17.20 12.34
N LEU A 157 8.81 17.58 11.55
CA LEU A 157 9.03 18.31 10.30
C LEU A 157 9.79 19.62 10.55
N TYR A 158 9.42 20.37 11.59
CA TYR A 158 10.10 21.61 11.96
C TYR A 158 11.57 21.38 12.38
N GLU A 159 11.84 20.31 13.13
CA GLU A 159 13.20 19.90 13.49
C GLU A 159 14.05 19.54 12.26
N ASP A 160 13.45 18.86 11.29
CA ASP A 160 14.11 18.41 10.06
C ASP A 160 14.35 19.52 9.02
N ILE A 161 13.75 20.71 9.16
CA ILE A 161 14.05 21.86 8.26
C ILE A 161 15.53 22.24 8.33
N ARG A 162 16.25 21.89 9.39
CA ARG A 162 17.69 22.20 9.54
C ARG A 162 18.62 21.24 8.80
N PRO A 163 18.44 19.91 8.86
CA PRO A 163 19.15 18.96 8.00
C PRO A 163 18.26 18.46 6.86
N LEU A 164 18.59 18.80 5.60
CA LEU A 164 17.94 18.24 4.40
C LEU A 164 18.01 16.69 4.38
N ARG A 165 17.02 16.03 4.99
CA ARG A 165 16.84 14.58 4.91
C ARG A 165 15.74 14.28 3.91
N SER A 166 16.09 13.46 2.92
CA SER A 166 15.20 13.05 1.83
C SER A 166 14.73 11.61 2.01
N TYR A 167 13.50 11.38 1.55
CA TYR A 167 12.74 10.15 1.35
C TYR A 167 11.82 9.70 2.51
N ARG A 168 10.55 9.48 2.14
CA ARG A 168 9.30 9.37 2.91
C ARG A 168 8.70 10.71 3.36
N HIS A 169 7.65 11.11 2.64
CA HIS A 169 6.74 12.16 3.05
C HIS A 169 5.47 11.54 3.61
N HIS A 170 4.94 12.15 4.67
CA HIS A 170 3.68 11.77 5.26
C HIS A 170 2.57 12.57 4.57
N LEU A 171 1.49 11.89 4.19
CA LEU A 171 0.35 12.50 3.50
C LEU A 171 -0.89 12.33 4.38
N CYS A 172 -1.68 13.40 4.52
CA CYS A 172 -3.03 13.32 5.07
C CYS A 172 -3.98 12.85 3.97
N LEU A 173 -4.67 11.73 4.17
CA LEU A 173 -5.65 11.18 3.24
C LEU A 173 -7.07 11.60 3.69
N SER A 174 -7.92 11.96 2.73
CA SER A 174 -9.35 12.28 2.92
C SER A 174 -9.71 13.49 3.82
N GLY A 175 -8.73 14.18 4.41
CA GLY A 175 -8.93 15.46 5.09
C GLY A 175 -9.83 15.43 6.32
N GLU A 176 -10.05 14.26 6.94
CA GLU A 176 -10.94 14.15 8.11
C GLU A 176 -10.44 14.98 9.31
N GLY A 177 -9.11 15.13 9.46
CA GLY A 177 -8.49 16.04 10.42
C GLY A 177 -8.56 17.54 10.08
N GLU A 178 -8.99 17.92 8.87
CA GLU A 178 -9.14 19.33 8.48
C GLU A 178 -10.53 19.89 8.81
N ARG A 179 -11.55 19.04 8.98
CA ARG A 179 -12.92 19.49 9.29
C ARG A 179 -13.06 20.02 10.72
N ALA A 180 -12.31 19.48 11.67
CA ALA A 180 -12.34 19.93 13.07
C ALA A 180 -11.73 21.34 13.27
N LEU A 181 -10.84 21.79 12.38
CA LEU A 181 -10.18 23.10 12.47
C LEU A 181 -10.93 24.22 11.72
N ARG A 182 -11.82 23.90 10.78
CA ARG A 182 -12.60 24.90 10.01
C ARG A 182 -13.84 25.41 10.75
N HIS A 183 -14.30 24.69 11.78
CA HIS A 183 -15.46 25.06 12.58
C HIS A 183 -15.09 25.15 14.07
N GLY A 184 -14.08 25.97 14.39
CA GLY A 184 -13.99 26.54 15.74
C GLY A 184 -15.22 27.42 16.00
N PRO A 185 -15.68 27.57 17.26
CA PRO A 185 -16.83 28.40 17.57
C PRO A 185 -16.54 29.82 17.12
N VAL A 186 -17.32 30.31 16.15
CA VAL A 186 -17.36 31.73 15.82
C VAL A 186 -17.97 32.41 17.05
N ALA A 187 -17.14 33.08 17.84
CA ALA A 187 -17.63 33.98 18.86
C ALA A 187 -18.42 35.08 18.16
N ASP A 188 -19.72 35.11 18.41
CA ASP A 188 -20.61 36.18 17.98
C ASP A 188 -20.14 37.49 18.65
N PRO A 189 -19.74 38.54 17.91
CA PRO A 189 -19.21 39.76 18.51
C PRO A 189 -20.28 40.63 19.19
N GLU A 190 -21.56 40.28 19.09
CA GLU A 190 -22.67 41.10 19.60
C GLU A 190 -23.48 40.41 20.70
N ILE A 191 -22.84 40.02 21.80
CA ILE A 191 -23.55 39.90 23.09
C ILE A 191 -22.67 40.53 24.18
N ARG A 192 -23.05 41.76 24.58
CA ARG A 192 -22.74 42.33 25.90
C ARG A 192 -23.84 41.95 26.86
#